data_AF-A0A2G5BGT1-F1
#
_entry.id   AF-A0A2G5BGT1-F1
#
_cell.length_a   1.000
_cell.length_b   1.000
_cell.length_c   1.000
_cell.angle_alpha   90.00
_cell.angle_beta   90.00
_cell.angle_gamma   90.00
#
_symmetry.space_group_name_H-M   'P 1'
#
loop_
_entity.id
_entity.type
_entity.pdbx_description
1 polymer ?
#
loop_
_entity_poly.entity_id
_entity_poly.type
_entity_poly.pdbx_seq_one_letter_code
_entity_poly.pdbx_strand_id
1 'polypeptide(L)' 'MTSPVENRKRLAMGIVEYLDKAVTESLVSSDGAESLEIAKQCIADAFGLNLEDDAQVKELSLKPFSLDKVFDVY' A
#
# COMPACT_ATOMS: atom_id res chain seq x y z
N MET A 1 -6.55 -9.82 -19.09
CA MET A 1 -5.09 -10.07 -19.06
C MET A 1 -4.48 -8.88 -18.32
N THR A 2 -4.16 -9.02 -17.05
CA THR A 2 -3.51 -7.94 -16.27
C THR A 2 -2.08 -7.80 -16.76
N SER A 3 -1.72 -6.60 -17.21
CA SER A 3 -0.38 -6.31 -17.71
C SER A 3 0.64 -6.41 -16.56
N PRO A 4 1.93 -6.73 -16.80
CA PRO A 4 2.95 -6.77 -15.74
C PRO A 4 3.08 -5.44 -14.97
N VAL A 5 2.65 -4.33 -15.57
CA VAL A 5 2.60 -3.00 -14.95
C VAL A 5 1.49 -2.93 -13.89
N GLU A 6 0.31 -3.47 -14.15
CA GLU A 6 -0.80 -3.51 -13.19
C GLU A 6 -0.45 -4.35 -11.95
N ASN A 7 0.27 -5.46 -12.12
CA ASN A 7 0.72 -6.26 -10.98
C ASN A 7 1.70 -5.50 -10.08
N ARG A 8 2.60 -4.69 -10.66
CA ARG A 8 3.52 -3.84 -9.88
C ARG A 8 2.78 -2.73 -9.14
N LYS A 9 1.79 -2.10 -9.79
CA LYS A 9 0.92 -1.10 -9.18
C LYS A 9 0.09 -1.68 -8.03
N ARG A 10 -0.46 -2.88 -8.20
CA ARG A 10 -1.16 -3.63 -7.14
C ARG A 10 -0.27 -3.93 -5.94
N LEU A 11 0.97 -4.34 -6.19
CA LEU A 11 1.93 -4.60 -5.11
C LEU A 11 2.26 -3.31 -4.34
N ALA A 12 2.57 -2.22 -5.05
CA ALA A 12 2.82 -0.93 -4.45
C ALA A 12 1.61 -0.44 -3.63
N MET A 13 0.38 -0.62 -4.15
CA MET A 13 -0.84 -0.28 -3.43
C MET A 13 -1.02 -1.08 -2.14
N GLY A 14 -0.71 -2.39 -2.19
CA GLY A 14 -0.72 -3.25 -1.00
C GLY A 14 0.28 -2.81 0.06
N ILE A 15 1.47 -2.35 -0.34
CA ILE A 15 2.47 -1.79 0.58
C ILE A 15 1.92 -0.51 1.21
N VAL A 16 1.35 0.40 0.41
CA VAL A 16 0.77 1.66 0.93
C VAL A 16 -0.36 1.39 1.94
N GLU A 17 -1.28 0.45 1.66
CA GLU A 17 -2.32 0.05 2.62
C GLU A 17 -1.73 -0.54 3.91
N TYR A 18 -0.63 -1.29 3.82
CA TYR A 18 0.05 -1.83 5.01
C TYR A 18 0.69 -0.71 5.85
N LEU A 19 1.38 0.25 5.21
CA LEU A 19 1.96 1.39 5.92
C LEU A 19 0.87 2.25 6.58
N ASP A 20 -0.25 2.45 5.90
CA ASP A 20 -1.41 3.19 6.43
C ASP A 20 -2.03 2.50 7.64
N LYS A 21 -2.19 1.17 7.56
CA LYS A 21 -2.64 0.34 8.67
C LYS A 21 -1.66 0.38 9.84
N ALA A 22 -0.35 0.31 9.60
CA ALA A 22 0.67 0.39 10.65
C ALA A 22 0.64 1.74 11.40
N VAL A 23 0.35 2.83 10.70
CA VAL A 23 0.12 4.15 11.31
C VAL A 23 -1.18 4.15 12.12
N THR A 24 -2.28 3.67 11.54
CA THR A 24 -3.61 3.66 12.17
C THR A 24 -3.67 2.78 13.42
N GLU A 25 -3.04 1.60 13.37
CA GLU A 25 -2.96 0.65 14.49
C GLU A 25 -1.86 1.01 15.50
N SER A 26 -1.15 2.12 15.31
CA SER A 26 -0.05 2.57 16.19
C SER A 26 1.02 1.48 16.39
N LEU A 27 1.36 0.76 15.32
CA LEU A 27 2.44 -0.23 15.30
C LEU A 27 3.83 0.41 15.31
N VAL A 28 3.90 1.74 15.10
CA VAL A 28 5.12 2.55 15.12
C VAL A 28 4.95 3.79 15.99
N SER A 29 6.07 4.39 16.41
CA SER A 29 6.11 5.68 17.11
C SER A 29 5.57 6.82 16.24
N SER A 30 5.14 7.93 16.85
CA SER A 30 4.62 9.12 16.13
C SER A 30 5.57 9.66 15.05
N ASP A 31 6.87 9.74 15.36
CA ASP A 31 7.92 10.14 14.39
C ASP A 31 8.04 9.15 13.21
N GLY A 32 7.85 7.85 13.50
CA GLY A 32 7.77 6.80 12.49
C GLY A 32 6.51 6.89 11.64
N ALA A 33 5.39 7.33 12.22
CA ALA A 33 4.14 7.53 11.50
C ALA A 33 4.25 8.69 10.49
N GLU A 34 4.87 9.80 10.87
CA GLU A 34 5.17 10.91 9.97
C GLU A 34 6.09 10.46 8.83
N SER A 35 7.10 9.65 9.12
CA SER A 35 7.98 9.08 8.10
C SER A 35 7.25 8.14 7.13
N LEU A 36 6.29 7.35 7.62
CA LEU A 36 5.48 6.44 6.80
C LEU A 36 4.53 7.19 5.88
N GLU A 37 3.94 8.30 6.32
CA GLU A 37 3.11 9.17 5.47
C GLU A 37 3.88 9.67 4.24
N ILE A 38 5.10 10.14 4.44
CA ILE A 38 5.97 10.59 3.34
C ILE A 38 6.35 9.42 2.44
N ALA A 39 6.67 8.25 3.01
CA ALA A 39 7.00 7.07 2.23
C ALA A 39 5.83 6.61 1.33
N LYS A 40 4.59 6.63 1.84
CA LYS A 40 3.38 6.32 1.05
C LYS A 40 3.29 7.23 -0.18
N GLN A 41 3.49 8.54 0.00
CA GLN A 41 3.45 9.53 -1.09
C GLN A 41 4.56 9.29 -2.11
N CYS A 42 5.80 9.02 -1.67
CA CYS A 42 6.90 8.71 -2.58
C CYS A 42 6.67 7.43 -3.39
N ILE A 43 6.10 6.39 -2.78
CA ILE A 43 5.72 5.15 -3.48
C ILE A 43 4.60 5.45 -4.49
N ALA A 44 3.60 6.22 -4.11
CA ALA A 44 2.51 6.57 -5.02
C ALA A 44 3.03 7.31 -6.26
N ASP A 45 3.86 8.33 -6.07
CA ASP A 45 4.47 9.10 -7.17
C ASP A 45 5.35 8.21 -8.07
N ALA A 46 6.24 7.40 -7.47
CA ALA A 46 7.15 6.53 -8.20
C ALA A 46 6.44 5.49 -9.08
N PHE A 47 5.25 5.02 -8.66
CA PHE A 47 4.45 4.04 -9.39
C PHE A 47 3.29 4.67 -10.19
N GLY A 48 3.15 6.00 -10.15
CA GLY A 48 2.02 6.71 -10.77
C GLY A 48 0.69 6.19 -10.25
N LEU A 49 0.58 6.06 -8.93
CA LEU A 49 -0.63 5.75 -8.19
C LEU A 49 -1.23 7.03 -7.65
N ASN A 50 -2.55 7.07 -7.58
CA ASN A 50 -3.29 8.17 -7.01
C ASN A 50 -3.98 7.67 -5.75
N LEU A 51 -3.43 8.02 -4.58
CA LEU A 51 -3.96 7.59 -3.28
C LEU A 51 -5.29 8.27 -2.93
N GLU A 52 -5.61 9.36 -3.62
CA GLU A 52 -6.87 10.09 -3.52
C GLU A 52 -7.97 9.50 -4.42
N ASP A 53 -7.62 8.60 -5.35
CA ASP A 53 -8.56 7.98 -6.27
C ASP A 53 -9.11 6.66 -5.70
N ASP A 54 -10.24 6.75 -5.00
CA ASP A 54 -10.92 5.62 -4.35
C ASP A 54 -11.22 4.46 -5.32
N ALA A 55 -11.46 4.76 -6.60
CA ALA A 55 -11.71 3.75 -7.63
C ALA A 55 -10.44 2.94 -7.96
N GLN A 56 -9.31 3.63 -8.15
CA GLN A 56 -8.00 3.01 -8.36
C GLN A 56 -7.52 2.27 -7.12
N VAL A 57 -7.72 2.84 -5.93
CA VAL A 57 -7.45 2.15 -4.65
C VAL A 57 -8.20 0.83 -4.62
N LYS A 58 -9.50 0.83 -4.94
CA LYS A 58 -10.33 -0.38 -4.89
C LYS A 58 -9.98 -1.41 -5.96
N GLU A 59 -9.57 -0.98 -7.15
CA GLU A 59 -9.18 -1.86 -8.26
C GLU A 59 -7.80 -2.50 -8.06
N LEU A 60 -6.88 -1.74 -7.48
CA LEU A 60 -5.51 -2.16 -7.20
C LEU A 60 -5.34 -2.81 -5.81
N SER A 61 -6.30 -2.62 -4.90
CA SER A 61 -6.28 -3.23 -3.58
C SER A 61 -6.29 -4.75 -3.74
N LEU A 62 -5.44 -5.40 -2.95
CA LEU A 62 -5.25 -6.85 -2.99
C LEU A 62 -6.35 -7.60 -2.22
N LYS A 63 -7.37 -6.91 -1.69
CA LYS A 63 -8.48 -7.52 -0.94
C LYS A 63 -9.12 -8.66 -1.75
N PRO A 64 -9.25 -9.88 -1.15
CA PRO A 64 -9.12 -10.18 0.28
C PRO A 64 -7.71 -10.61 0.75
N PHE A 65 -6.71 -10.65 -0.11
CA PHE A 65 -5.34 -11.03 0.23
C PHE A 65 -4.53 -9.82 0.72
N SER A 66 -4.28 -9.71 2.02
CA SER A 66 -3.34 -8.72 2.57
C SER A 66 -1.91 -9.27 2.55
N LEU A 67 -0.91 -8.42 2.32
CA LEU A 67 0.52 -8.82 2.37
C LEU A 67 0.90 -9.50 3.69
N ASP A 68 0.29 -9.12 4.82
CA ASP A 68 0.39 -9.85 6.10
C ASP A 68 0.11 -11.35 5.96
N LYS A 69 -0.95 -11.73 5.24
CA LYS A 69 -1.34 -13.13 5.04
C LYS A 69 -0.38 -13.88 4.11
N VAL A 70 0.40 -13.17 3.29
CA VAL A 70 1.44 -13.78 2.45
C VAL A 70 2.65 -14.17 3.29
N PHE A 71 3.00 -13.37 4.30
CA PHE A 71 4.11 -13.66 5.21
C PHE A 71 3.74 -14.61 6.36
N ASP A 72 2.48 -14.67 6.79
CA ASP A 72 2.00 -15.62 7.81
C ASP A 72 2.02 -17.10 7.34
N VAL A 73 2.21 -17.34 6.04
CA VAL A 73 2.18 -18.69 5.43
C VAL A 73 3.58 -19.30 5.25
N TYR A 74 4.67 -18.60 5.61
CA TYR A 74 6.05 -19.10 5.50
C TYR A 74 6.79 -19.15 6.84
#